data_AF-K9QIQ8-F1
#
_entry.id   AF-K9QIQ8-F1
#
_cell.length_a   1.000
_cell.length_b   1.000
_cell.length_c   1.000
_cell.angle_alpha   90.00
_cell.angle_beta   90.00
_cell.angle_gamma   90.00
#
_symmetry.space_group_name_H-M   'P 1'
#
loop_
_entity.id
_entity.type
_entity.pdbx_description
1 polymer ?
#
loop_
_entity_poly.entity_id
_entity_poly.type
_entity_poly.pdbx_seq_one_letter_code
_entity_poly.pdbx_strand_id
1 'polypeptide(L)'
;MCICVNCHYVDRCVTYHAVETQHQQPHLTENPTFDPNEPSINVNIRTKEDFIEMEWDVVGCLSFKQETGKWSKLRPGELVPT
;
A
#
# COMPACT_ATOMS: atom_id res chain seq x y z
N MET A 1 4.53 1.70 -8.21
CA MET A 1 3.35 1.12 -7.54
C MET A 1 3.78 0.75 -6.15
N CYS A 2 3.36 1.56 -5.20
CA CYS A 2 4.16 1.82 -4.01
C CYS A 2 3.45 1.36 -2.74
N ILE A 3 2.99 0.12 -2.81
CA ILE A 3 2.51 -0.64 -1.67
C ILE A 3 3.56 -1.67 -1.31
N CYS A 4 3.81 -1.90 -0.02
CA CYS A 4 4.78 -2.91 0.39
C CYS A 4 4.23 -4.32 0.11
N VAL A 5 4.64 -4.92 -1.01
CA VAL A 5 4.23 -6.27 -1.44
C VAL A 5 4.76 -7.40 -0.56
N ASN A 6 5.73 -7.08 0.30
CA ASN A 6 6.42 -8.01 1.19
C ASN A 6 6.04 -7.79 2.67
N CYS A 7 4.92 -7.12 2.95
CA CYS A 7 4.43 -6.99 4.33
C CYS A 7 3.37 -8.06 4.63
N HIS A 8 3.53 -8.78 5.74
CA HIS A 8 2.57 -9.76 6.25
C HIS A 8 1.16 -9.17 6.42
N TYR A 9 1.07 -7.89 6.78
CA TYR A 9 -0.17 -7.19 7.08
C TYR A 9 -0.76 -6.44 5.88
N VAL A 10 -0.19 -6.57 4.67
CA VAL A 10 -0.64 -5.83 3.48
C VAL A 10 -2.13 -6.02 3.17
N ASP A 11 -2.70 -7.18 3.51
CA ASP A 11 -4.10 -7.55 3.28
C ASP A 11 -5.07 -7.15 4.39
N ARG A 12 -4.61 -6.51 5.47
CA ARG A 12 -5.44 -6.25 6.65
C ARG A 12 -5.15 -4.95 7.39
N CYS A 13 -4.11 -4.23 6.97
CA CYS A 13 -3.66 -3.00 7.60
C CYS A 13 -4.49 -1.81 7.11
N VAL A 14 -5.01 -1.00 8.04
CA VAL A 14 -5.79 0.21 7.71
C VAL A 14 -4.98 1.23 6.91
N THR A 15 -3.67 1.33 7.14
CA THR A 15 -2.79 2.25 6.38
C THR A 15 -2.62 1.81 4.93
N TYR A 16 -2.39 0.51 4.69
CA TYR A 16 -2.28 0.00 3.32
C TYR A 16 -3.60 0.15 2.58
N HIS A 17 -4.72 -0.14 3.24
CA HIS A 17 -6.06 0.12 2.70
C HIS A 17 -6.26 1.59 2.30
N ALA A 18 -5.84 2.54 3.14
CA ALA A 18 -5.95 3.96 2.82
C ALA A 18 -5.11 4.35 1.59
N VAL A 19 -3.90 3.78 1.45
CA VAL A 19 -3.04 4.01 0.27
C VAL A 19 -3.67 3.42 -0.99
N GLU A 20 -4.26 2.23 -0.93
CA GLU A 20 -5.02 1.64 -2.04
C GLU A 20 -6.14 2.59 -2.53
N THR A 21 -6.86 3.25 -1.61
CA THR A 21 -7.88 4.26 -1.95
C THR A 21 -7.27 5.44 -2.70
N GLN A 22 -6.12 5.97 -2.23
CA GLN A 22 -5.45 7.10 -2.89
C GLN A 22 -4.96 6.75 -4.30
N HIS A 23 -4.54 5.50 -4.53
CA HIS A 23 -4.15 5.00 -5.84
C HIS A 23 -5.33 4.52 -6.70
N GLN A 24 -6.57 4.62 -6.19
CA GLN A 24 -7.78 4.10 -6.85
C GLN A 24 -7.65 2.63 -7.26
N GLN A 25 -6.94 1.84 -6.45
CA GLN A 25 -6.74 0.41 -6.70
C GLN A 25 -7.84 -0.41 -6.01
N PRO A 26 -8.17 -1.60 -6.54
CA PRO A 26 -9.02 -2.55 -5.84
C PRO A 26 -8.40 -2.93 -4.49
N HIS A 27 -9.21 -2.87 -3.43
CA HIS A 27 -8.76 -3.24 -2.11
C HIS A 27 -8.42 -4.73 -2.02
N LEU A 28 -7.36 -5.08 -1.26
CA LEU A 28 -7.09 -6.48 -0.91
C LEU A 28 -8.13 -7.03 0.07
N THR A 29 -8.69 -6.17 0.92
CA THR A 29 -9.81 -6.44 1.82
C THR A 29 -10.68 -5.19 1.93
N GLU A 30 -12.00 -5.33 1.96
CA GLU A 30 -12.90 -4.20 2.23
C GLU A 30 -12.96 -3.83 3.73
N ASN A 31 -12.46 -4.72 4.60
CA ASN A 31 -12.55 -4.56 6.05
C ASN A 31 -11.19 -4.87 6.70
N PRO A 32 -10.22 -3.94 6.67
CA PRO A 32 -8.95 -4.12 7.35
C PRO A 32 -9.17 -4.20 8.88
N THR A 33 -8.47 -5.12 9.53
CA THR A 33 -8.62 -5.43 10.97
C THR A 33 -7.37 -5.10 11.79
N PHE A 34 -6.34 -4.56 11.16
CA PHE A 34 -5.05 -4.29 11.80
C PHE A 34 -4.72 -2.80 11.77
N ASP A 35 -4.53 -2.23 12.96
CA ASP A 35 -4.02 -0.88 13.14
C ASP A 35 -2.50 -0.92 13.38
N PRO A 36 -1.67 -0.38 12.46
CA PRO A 36 -0.22 -0.42 12.59
C PRO A 36 0.31 0.62 13.57
N ASN A 37 1.43 0.30 14.22
CA ASN A 37 2.14 1.25 15.08
C ASN A 37 3.06 2.14 14.23
N GLU A 38 2.88 3.45 14.39
CA GLU A 38 3.71 4.50 13.78
C GLU A 38 3.96 4.31 12.27
N PRO A 39 2.91 4.20 11.44
CA PRO A 39 3.08 4.20 9.98
C PRO A 39 3.58 5.56 9.51
N SER A 40 4.58 5.56 8.63
CA SER A 40 5.11 6.72 7.94
C SER A 40 4.78 6.63 6.46
N ILE A 41 4.11 7.65 5.94
CA ILE A 41 3.73 7.75 4.53
C ILE A 41 4.48 8.92 3.89
N ASN A 42 5.12 8.68 2.75
CA ASN A 42 5.60 9.73 1.88
C ASN A 42 4.54 10.05 0.83
N VAL A 43 4.35 11.35 0.57
CA VAL A 43 3.51 11.83 -0.53
C VAL A 43 4.36 12.66 -1.48
N ASN A 44 4.53 12.19 -2.71
CA ASN A 44 5.18 12.94 -3.76
C ASN A 44 4.11 13.67 -4.58
N ILE A 45 4.19 15.00 -4.66
CA ILE A 45 3.25 15.84 -5.40
C ILE A 45 4.00 16.46 -6.59
N ARG A 46 3.51 16.22 -7.80
CA ARG A 46 4.07 16.79 -9.03
C ARG A 46 2.99 17.53 -9.77
N THR A 47 3.15 18.84 -9.88
CA THR A 47 2.26 19.68 -10.69
C THR A 47 2.67 19.55 -12.17
N LYS A 48 1.69 19.21 -13.01
CA LYS A 48 1.77 19.26 -14.47
C LYS A 48 0.85 20.39 -14.95
N GLU A 49 0.94 20.76 -16.23
CA GLU A 49 0.14 21.88 -16.78
C GLU A 49 -1.37 21.66 -16.59
N ASP A 50 -1.85 20.44 -16.84
CA ASP A 50 -3.28 20.13 -16.83
C ASP A 50 -3.77 19.37 -15.59
N PHE A 51 -2.86 18.86 -14.75
CA PHE A 51 -3.23 18.04 -13.58
C PHE A 51 -2.15 18.01 -12.50
N ILE A 52 -2.54 17.56 -11.31
CA ILE A 52 -1.62 17.28 -10.20
C ILE A 52 -1.50 15.77 -10.06
N GLU A 53 -0.29 15.25 -10.18
CA GLU A 53 0.05 13.86 -9.91
C GLU A 53 0.42 13.72 -8.43
N MET A 54 -0.15 12.71 -7.77
CA MET A 54 0.15 12.39 -6.38
C MET A 54 0.50 10.91 -6.25
N GLU A 55 1.62 10.63 -5.59
CA GLU A 55 2.12 9.28 -5.32
C GLU A 55 2.25 9.09 -3.81
N TRP A 56 1.64 8.03 -3.29
CA TRP A 56 1.53 7.74 -1.86
C TRP A 56 2.23 6.43 -1.53
N ASP A 57 3.20 6.48 -0.60
CA ASP A 57 4.06 5.33 -0.30
C ASP A 57 4.15 5.12 1.20
N VAL A 58 3.89 3.90 1.68
CA VAL A 58 4.24 3.55 3.07
C VAL A 58 5.74 3.26 3.13
N VAL A 59 6.51 4.16 3.74
CA VAL A 59 7.98 4.11 3.78
C VAL A 59 8.54 3.63 5.12
N GLY A 60 7.72 3.58 6.16
CA GLY A 60 8.12 3.10 7.48
C GLY A 60 6.92 2.67 8.31
N CYS A 61 7.12 1.72 9.24
CA CYS A 61 6.10 1.24 10.16
C CYS A 61 6.76 0.37 11.25
N LEU A 62 6.51 0.64 12.53
CA LEU A 62 7.03 -0.21 13.63
C LEU A 62 6.35 -1.57 13.69
N SER A 63 5.15 -1.69 13.12
CA SER A 63 4.45 -2.96 12.93
C SER A 63 4.91 -3.73 11.68
N PHE A 64 5.93 -3.27 10.94
CA PHE A 64 6.38 -3.96 9.75
C PHE A 64 6.84 -5.38 10.07
N LYS A 65 6.26 -6.34 9.35
CA LYS A 65 6.65 -7.75 9.42
C LYS A 65 6.81 -8.27 8.00
N GLN A 66 8.03 -8.67 7.66
CA GLN A 66 8.31 -9.17 6.32
C GLN A 66 7.62 -10.52 6.08
N GLU A 67 6.93 -10.62 4.94
CA GLU A 67 6.48 -11.86 4.33
C GLU A 67 6.67 -11.77 2.81
N THR A 68 7.76 -12.37 2.33
CA THR A 68 8.08 -12.35 0.90
C THR A 68 7.00 -13.06 0.08
N GLY A 69 6.55 -12.40 -1.00
CA GLY A 69 5.55 -12.96 -1.91
C GLY A 69 4.12 -12.97 -1.35
N LYS A 70 3.86 -12.27 -0.24
CA LYS A 70 2.50 -12.14 0.33
C LYS A 70 1.52 -11.60 -0.72
N TRP A 71 1.90 -10.56 -1.47
CA TRP A 71 1.08 -10.03 -2.56
C TRP A 71 0.74 -11.10 -3.61
N SER A 72 1.75 -11.80 -4.14
CA SER A 72 1.54 -12.82 -5.19
C SER A 72 0.64 -13.97 -4.72
N LYS A 73 0.63 -14.30 -3.42
CA LYS A 73 -0.31 -15.28 -2.85
C LYS A 73 -1.75 -14.74 -2.80
N LEU A 74 -1.93 -13.44 -2.54
CA LEU A 74 -3.24 -12.79 -2.47
C LEU A 74 -3.83 -12.51 -3.86
N ARG A 75 -2.97 -12.25 -4.85
CA ARG A 75 -3.33 -11.90 -6.23
C ARG A 75 -2.62 -12.84 -7.22
N PRO A 76 -3.04 -14.11 -7.33
CA PRO A 76 -2.37 -15.07 -8.19
C PRO A 76 -2.50 -14.66 -9.66
N GLY A 77 -1.38 -14.57 -10.36
CA GLY A 77 -1.34 -14.24 -11.80
C GLY A 77 -1.42 -12.75 -12.12
N GLU A 78 -1.60 -11.87 -11.13
CA GLU A 78 -1.49 -10.43 -11.33
C GLU A 78 -0.03 -9.97 -11.27
N LEU A 79 0.27 -8.87 -11.95
CA LEU A 79 1.58 -8.24 -11.86
C LEU A 79 1.82 -7.72 -10.44
N VAL A 80 3.03 -7.97 -9.95
CA VAL A 80 3.45 -7.42 -8.66
C VAL A 80 3.78 -5.94 -8.86
N PRO A 81 3.20 -5.03 -8.06
CA PRO A 81 3.63 -3.64 -7.94
C PRO A 81 5.16 -3.45 -7.94
N THR A 82 5.70 -2.64 -8.85
CA THR A 82 7.11 -2.19 -8.86
C THR A 82 7.23 -0.71 -8.60
#